data_AF-A0A367J9U4-F1
#
_entry.id   AF-A0A367J9U4-F1
#
_cell.length_a   1.000
_cell.length_b   1.000
_cell.length_c   1.000
_cell.angle_alpha   90.00
_cell.angle_beta   90.00
_cell.angle_gamma   90.00
#
_symmetry.space_group_name_H-M   'P 1'
#
loop_
_entity.id
_entity.type
_entity.pdbx_description
1 polymer ?
#
loop_
_entity_poly.entity_id
_entity_poly.type
_entity_poly.pdbx_seq_one_letter_code
_entity_poly.pdbx_strand_id
1 'polypeptide(L)'
;MSRSFNQPSSPYNQPTSPYNTLGSSFSQQDLADEWEEAYNHKHTKSTRSNFNAIFSDDEDDHVHKPIRVQHDVLTSGYMDPVLSSSTYHIHQADNALSTLKHVVLEEGWKKALKHKSGVVVHMKNGMHKGDKIPIFKGEAILQGFSPQAIFYVIGMRKLWDEQYEDGNLVENLNDTTSLTYEIMKPTATS
;
A
#
# COMPACT_ATOMS: atom_id res chain seq x y z
N MET A 1 68.90 -35.06 -10.41
CA MET A 1 69.11 -33.62 -10.12
C MET A 1 68.08 -33.21 -9.08
N SER A 2 68.53 -33.11 -7.84
CA SER A 2 67.74 -32.75 -6.66
C SER A 2 67.70 -31.23 -6.52
N ARG A 3 66.54 -30.65 -6.24
CA ARG A 3 66.40 -29.43 -5.42
C ARG A 3 65.05 -29.45 -4.70
N SER A 4 65.09 -29.92 -3.45
CA SER A 4 64.16 -29.54 -2.40
C SER A 4 64.37 -28.06 -2.06
N PHE A 5 63.30 -27.29 -1.83
CA PHE A 5 63.37 -26.05 -1.08
C PHE A 5 62.19 -25.92 -0.12
N ASN A 6 62.55 -25.64 1.12
CA ASN A 6 61.75 -25.62 2.33
C ASN A 6 60.66 -24.54 2.36
N GLN A 7 59.56 -24.89 3.00
CA GLN A 7 58.65 -23.95 3.68
C GLN A 7 59.37 -23.20 4.81
N PRO A 8 58.93 -21.98 5.13
CA PRO A 8 58.84 -21.51 6.50
C PRO A 8 57.38 -21.44 6.95
N SER A 9 57.11 -22.08 8.08
CA SER A 9 55.90 -21.96 8.89
C SER A 9 55.77 -20.57 9.53
N SER A 10 54.58 -19.96 9.44
CA SER A 10 54.14 -18.99 10.46
C SER A 10 52.62 -18.98 10.61
N PRO A 11 52.11 -18.64 11.81
CA PRO A 11 50.94 -19.27 12.38
C PRO A 11 49.64 -18.54 12.07
N TYR A 12 48.55 -19.31 12.24
CA TYR A 12 47.18 -18.86 12.42
C TYR A 12 47.05 -17.50 13.11
N ASN A 13 46.26 -16.62 12.48
CA ASN A 13 45.34 -15.73 13.18
C ASN A 13 44.11 -15.54 12.27
N GLN A 14 43.09 -16.36 12.50
CA GLN A 14 41.73 -16.06 12.05
C GLN A 14 41.19 -14.94 12.95
N PRO A 15 40.61 -13.86 12.40
CA PRO A 15 39.81 -12.97 13.23
C PRO A 15 38.53 -13.72 13.62
N THR A 16 38.48 -14.19 14.86
CA THR A 16 37.25 -14.63 15.52
C THR A 16 36.36 -13.40 15.70
N SER A 17 35.29 -13.31 14.90
CA SER A 17 34.22 -12.33 15.14
C SER A 17 33.42 -12.79 16.37
N PRO A 18 33.34 -11.99 17.46
CA PRO A 18 32.61 -12.36 18.66
C PRO A 18 31.19 -11.79 18.58
N TYR A 19 30.33 -12.40 17.78
CA TYR A 19 28.89 -12.16 17.86
C TYR A 19 28.14 -13.48 17.70
N ASN A 20 28.11 -14.24 18.79
CA ASN A 20 26.96 -15.05 19.13
C ASN A 20 26.33 -14.41 20.38
N THR A 21 25.00 -14.59 20.50
CA THR A 21 24.08 -14.14 21.56
C THR A 21 23.48 -12.74 21.29
N LEU A 22 22.19 -12.53 21.02
CA LEU A 22 20.97 -13.29 21.30
C LEU A 22 20.17 -13.57 20.01
N GLY A 23 19.76 -14.82 19.81
CA GLY A 23 18.60 -15.12 18.97
C GLY A 23 17.34 -14.82 19.77
N SER A 24 16.74 -13.65 19.56
CA SER A 24 15.31 -13.47 19.81
C SER A 24 14.62 -14.09 18.60
N SER A 25 14.14 -15.32 18.74
CA SER A 25 13.25 -15.91 17.75
C SER A 25 12.03 -15.00 17.66
N PHE A 26 11.88 -14.27 16.56
CA PHE A 26 10.66 -13.53 16.26
C PHE A 26 9.51 -14.54 16.18
N SER A 27 8.67 -14.54 17.21
CA SER A 27 7.53 -15.43 17.36
C SER A 27 6.27 -14.62 17.05
N GLN A 28 5.44 -15.10 16.12
CA GLN A 28 4.12 -14.51 15.86
C GLN A 28 3.21 -14.56 17.09
N GLN A 29 3.47 -15.51 18.00
CA GLN A 29 2.74 -15.63 19.25
C GLN A 29 3.06 -14.48 20.21
N ASP A 30 4.33 -14.08 20.28
CA ASP A 30 4.78 -12.99 21.16
C ASP A 30 4.19 -11.64 20.70
N LEU A 31 3.99 -11.48 19.39
CA LEU A 31 3.32 -10.32 18.78
C LEU A 31 1.79 -10.32 19.05
N ALA A 32 1.16 -11.50 19.04
CA ALA A 32 -0.25 -11.63 19.38
C ALA A 32 -0.48 -11.35 20.88
N ASP A 33 0.41 -11.83 21.73
CA ASP A 33 0.38 -11.61 23.18
C ASP A 33 0.61 -10.12 23.52
N GLU A 34 1.53 -9.44 22.83
CA GLU A 34 1.75 -7.98 22.97
C GLU A 34 0.52 -7.17 22.52
N TRP A 35 -0.14 -7.59 21.43
CA TRP A 35 -1.39 -6.99 20.96
C TRP A 35 -2.56 -7.22 21.93
N GLU A 36 -2.69 -8.42 22.51
CA GLU A 36 -3.72 -8.73 23.50
C GLU A 36 -3.49 -8.00 24.83
N GLU A 37 -2.24 -7.88 25.29
CA GLU A 37 -1.90 -7.09 26.48
C GLU A 37 -2.22 -5.61 26.28
N ALA A 38 -1.89 -5.03 25.12
CA ALA A 38 -2.21 -3.64 24.79
C ALA A 38 -3.72 -3.37 24.68
N TYR A 39 -4.50 -4.38 24.29
CA TYR A 39 -5.95 -4.33 24.24
C TYR A 39 -6.56 -4.40 25.66
N ASN A 40 -6.11 -5.34 26.50
CA ASN A 40 -6.63 -5.55 27.85
C ASN A 40 -6.23 -4.45 28.84
N HIS A 41 -5.10 -3.78 28.65
CA HIS A 41 -4.65 -2.70 29.53
C HIS A 41 -5.53 -1.44 29.48
N LYS A 42 -6.38 -1.28 28.46
CA LYS A 42 -7.32 -0.14 28.32
C LYS A 42 -8.55 -0.23 29.22
N HIS A 43 -8.84 -1.38 29.84
CA HIS A 43 -10.04 -1.56 30.67
C HIS A 43 -9.86 -1.27 32.16
N THR A 44 -8.65 -0.96 32.63
CA THR A 44 -8.38 -0.72 34.06
C THR A 44 -7.70 0.63 34.32
N LYS A 45 -8.34 1.73 33.92
CA LYS A 45 -8.27 3.05 34.60
C LYS A 45 -9.15 4.05 33.88
N SER A 46 -10.36 4.22 34.43
CA SER A 46 -11.31 5.25 34.03
C SER A 46 -10.82 6.63 34.50
N THR A 47 -10.44 7.49 33.55
CA THR A 47 -10.61 8.93 33.68
C THR A 47 -11.08 9.45 32.33
N ARG A 48 -12.26 10.07 32.32
CA ARG A 48 -13.02 10.50 31.14
C ARG A 48 -12.17 11.24 30.11
N SER A 49 -11.98 10.62 28.95
CA SER A 49 -11.79 11.30 27.68
C SER A 49 -12.69 10.60 26.67
N ASN A 50 -13.58 11.37 26.03
CA ASN A 50 -14.50 10.85 25.02
C ASN A 50 -13.72 10.58 23.73
N PHE A 51 -13.15 9.39 23.61
CA PHE A 51 -12.77 8.83 22.33
C PHE A 51 -13.93 7.96 21.84
N ASN A 52 -14.62 8.41 20.78
CA ASN A 52 -15.51 7.54 20.03
C ASN A 52 -14.65 6.49 19.31
N ALA A 53 -14.69 5.26 19.79
CA ALA A 53 -14.18 4.11 19.03
C ALA A 53 -15.05 3.96 17.77
N ILE A 54 -14.41 3.92 16.59
CA ILE A 54 -15.06 3.81 15.27
C ILE A 54 -15.65 2.40 15.00
N PHE A 55 -15.46 1.45 15.91
CA PHE A 55 -16.06 0.12 15.84
C PHE A 55 -16.62 -0.29 17.20
N SER A 56 -17.76 0.28 17.59
CA SER A 56 -18.67 -0.34 18.54
C SER A 56 -20.04 -0.36 17.86
N ASP A 57 -20.32 -1.53 17.29
CA ASP A 57 -21.63 -1.94 16.82
C ASP A 57 -22.48 -2.23 18.07
N ASP A 58 -23.35 -1.29 18.45
CA ASP A 58 -24.51 -1.55 19.29
C ASP A 58 -25.56 -0.49 18.95
N GLU A 59 -26.72 -0.97 18.49
CA GLU A 59 -27.88 -0.15 18.12
C GLU A 59 -28.42 0.62 19.34
N ASP A 60 -28.73 1.91 19.13
CA ASP A 60 -29.99 2.49 19.61
C ASP A 60 -30.23 3.85 18.92
N ASP A 61 -31.44 3.98 18.39
CA ASP A 61 -32.02 5.14 17.70
C ASP A 61 -31.74 6.47 18.42
N HIS A 62 -31.28 7.52 17.71
CA HIS A 62 -31.76 8.92 17.79
C HIS A 62 -31.06 9.87 16.79
N VAL A 63 -31.72 10.07 15.65
CA VAL A 63 -31.95 11.32 14.90
C VAL A 63 -31.09 12.59 15.20
N HIS A 64 -30.40 13.06 14.13
CA HIS A 64 -29.90 14.42 13.78
C HIS A 64 -28.51 14.92 14.24
N LYS A 65 -27.54 14.91 13.30
CA LYS A 65 -26.95 16.11 12.63
C LYS A 65 -25.95 15.66 11.52
N PRO A 66 -25.84 16.38 10.38
CA PRO A 66 -24.92 15.98 9.32
C PRO A 66 -23.47 16.28 9.72
N ILE A 67 -22.65 15.25 9.91
CA ILE A 67 -21.19 15.39 9.94
C ILE A 67 -20.74 15.68 8.51
N ARG A 68 -20.53 16.97 8.25
CA ARG A 68 -19.75 17.47 7.12
C ARG A 68 -18.32 17.02 7.37
N VAL A 69 -17.79 16.09 6.56
CA VAL A 69 -16.35 15.80 6.54
C VAL A 69 -15.66 17.00 5.87
N GLN A 70 -15.47 18.07 6.63
CA GLN A 70 -14.44 19.05 6.35
C GLN A 70 -13.13 18.40 6.78
N HIS A 71 -12.29 18.03 5.81
CA HIS A 71 -10.86 17.94 6.07
C HIS A 71 -10.38 19.37 6.33
N ASP A 72 -10.47 19.82 7.58
CA ASP A 72 -9.73 20.97 8.06
C ASP A 72 -8.24 20.57 8.09
N VAL A 73 -7.60 20.68 6.93
CA VAL A 73 -6.14 20.58 6.76
C VAL A 73 -5.51 21.86 7.29
N LEU A 74 -5.57 22.12 8.60
CA LEU A 74 -4.84 23.22 9.23
C LEU A 74 -4.65 22.98 10.74
N THR A 75 -4.03 21.86 11.13
CA THR A 75 -3.43 21.71 12.47
C THR A 75 -2.12 20.91 12.40
N SER A 76 -1.01 21.66 12.44
CA SER A 76 0.32 21.27 12.96
C SER A 76 0.78 19.83 12.75
N GLY A 77 1.58 19.58 11.69
CA GLY A 77 2.80 18.75 11.63
C GLY A 77 2.89 17.35 12.27
N TYR A 78 1.84 16.87 12.92
CA TYR A 78 1.79 15.62 13.64
C TYR A 78 1.18 14.58 12.70
N MET A 79 2.07 13.86 12.01
CA MET A 79 1.68 12.61 11.37
C MET A 79 1.53 11.57 12.46
N ASP A 80 0.35 10.94 12.53
CA ASP A 80 0.16 9.78 13.40
C ASP A 80 1.17 8.70 13.00
N PRO A 81 2.07 8.26 13.91
CA PRO A 81 3.08 7.24 13.61
C PRO A 81 2.50 5.95 13.04
N VAL A 82 1.26 5.61 13.38
CA VAL A 82 0.57 4.44 12.84
C VAL A 82 0.27 4.61 11.36
N LEU A 83 -0.17 5.81 10.94
CA LEU A 83 -0.54 6.11 9.55
C LEU A 83 0.67 6.22 8.62
N SER A 84 1.87 6.40 9.18
CA SER A 84 3.13 6.39 8.45
C SER A 84 3.87 5.05 8.51
N SER A 85 3.27 4.02 9.12
CA SER A 85 3.93 2.72 9.28
C SER A 85 3.88 1.89 8.00
N SER A 86 4.91 1.10 7.72
CA SER A 86 4.94 0.21 6.56
C SER A 86 3.78 -0.78 6.57
N THR A 87 3.42 -1.31 7.75
CA THR A 87 2.27 -2.22 7.93
C THR A 87 0.95 -1.59 7.52
N TYR A 88 0.73 -0.31 7.85
CA TYR A 88 -0.47 0.42 7.46
C TYR A 88 -0.58 0.51 5.94
N HIS A 89 0.49 0.89 5.25
CA HIS A 89 0.50 1.01 3.79
C HIS A 89 0.37 -0.34 3.08
N ILE A 90 0.97 -1.41 3.62
CA ILE A 90 0.78 -2.77 3.10
C ILE A 90 -0.69 -3.16 3.19
N HIS A 91 -1.33 -2.95 4.34
CA HIS A 91 -2.75 -3.24 4.52
C HIS A 91 -3.65 -2.39 3.59
N GLN A 92 -3.28 -1.12 3.35
CA GLN A 92 -3.98 -0.30 2.35
C GLN A 92 -3.87 -0.87 0.94
N ALA A 93 -2.69 -1.34 0.53
CA ALA A 93 -2.48 -1.95 -0.78
C ALA A 93 -3.31 -3.24 -0.96
N ASP A 94 -3.34 -4.09 0.07
CA ASP A 94 -4.13 -5.33 0.06
C ASP A 94 -5.63 -5.05 -0.07
N ASN A 95 -6.12 -4.07 0.69
CA ASN A 95 -7.52 -3.64 0.61
C ASN A 95 -7.86 -3.06 -0.75
N ALA A 96 -7.00 -2.20 -1.30
CA ALA A 96 -7.21 -1.62 -2.63
C ALA A 96 -7.27 -2.71 -3.72
N LEU A 97 -6.41 -3.72 -3.65
CA LEU A 97 -6.44 -4.85 -4.59
C LEU A 97 -7.70 -5.71 -4.42
N SER A 98 -8.12 -5.97 -3.17
CA SER A 98 -9.36 -6.69 -2.87
C SER A 98 -10.59 -5.95 -3.42
N THR A 99 -10.66 -4.64 -3.18
CA THR A 99 -11.69 -3.75 -3.73
C THR A 99 -11.71 -3.78 -5.25
N LEU A 100 -10.55 -3.68 -5.92
CA LEU A 100 -10.47 -3.74 -7.38
C LEU A 100 -11.03 -5.06 -7.93
N LYS A 101 -10.62 -6.19 -7.33
CA LYS A 101 -11.11 -7.53 -7.73
C LYS A 101 -12.63 -7.64 -7.59
N HIS A 102 -13.21 -7.05 -6.54
CA HIS A 102 -14.65 -7.04 -6.34
C HIS A 102 -15.35 -6.16 -7.39
N VAL A 103 -14.96 -4.88 -7.49
CA VAL A 103 -15.60 -3.86 -8.34
C VAL A 103 -15.62 -4.24 -9.82
N VAL A 104 -14.57 -4.92 -10.31
CA VAL A 104 -14.50 -5.37 -11.71
C VAL A 104 -15.59 -6.40 -12.05
N LEU A 105 -16.03 -7.20 -11.08
CA LEU A 105 -17.05 -8.25 -11.25
C LEU A 105 -18.47 -7.76 -11.01
N GLU A 106 -18.64 -6.57 -10.44
CA GLU A 106 -19.96 -6.01 -10.14
C GLU A 106 -20.74 -5.66 -11.41
N GLU A 107 -22.06 -5.64 -11.29
CA GLU A 107 -22.96 -5.13 -12.32
C GLU A 107 -23.09 -3.60 -12.27
N GLY A 108 -23.82 -3.04 -13.24
CA GLY A 108 -24.14 -1.61 -13.29
C GLY A 108 -23.16 -0.75 -14.08
N TRP A 109 -22.16 -1.35 -14.72
CA TRP A 109 -21.27 -0.67 -15.66
C TRP A 109 -22.03 -0.20 -16.91
N LYS A 110 -21.92 1.09 -17.23
CA LYS A 110 -22.51 1.69 -18.43
C LYS A 110 -21.41 2.14 -19.37
N LYS A 111 -21.57 1.88 -20.67
CA LYS A 111 -20.63 2.39 -21.68
C LYS A 111 -20.69 3.92 -21.71
N ALA A 112 -19.55 4.56 -21.46
CA ALA A 112 -19.40 6.01 -21.42
C ALA A 112 -18.74 6.56 -22.68
N LEU A 113 -17.69 5.89 -23.18
CA LEU A 113 -16.95 6.32 -24.36
C LEU A 113 -16.44 5.12 -25.16
N LYS A 114 -16.33 5.29 -26.49
CA LYS A 114 -15.65 4.34 -27.38
C LYS A 114 -14.70 5.12 -28.28
N HIS A 115 -13.41 4.86 -28.18
CA HIS A 115 -12.41 5.49 -29.00
C HIS A 115 -12.16 4.68 -30.29
N LYS A 116 -11.71 5.36 -31.36
CA LYS A 116 -11.40 4.73 -32.66
C LYS A 116 -10.29 3.68 -32.59
N SER A 117 -9.43 3.73 -31.56
CA SER A 117 -8.39 2.70 -31.32
C SER A 117 -8.96 1.36 -30.84
N GLY A 118 -10.26 1.29 -30.55
CA GLY A 118 -10.90 0.09 -29.99
C GLY A 118 -11.03 0.09 -28.47
N VAL A 119 -10.46 1.09 -27.78
CA VAL A 119 -10.65 1.26 -26.33
C VAL A 119 -12.10 1.63 -26.03
N VAL A 120 -12.72 0.93 -25.09
CA VAL A 120 -14.06 1.20 -24.57
C VAL A 120 -13.95 1.60 -23.10
N VAL A 121 -14.54 2.72 -22.73
CA VAL A 121 -14.62 3.19 -21.34
C VAL A 121 -16.02 2.93 -20.83
N HIS A 122 -16.10 2.24 -19.69
CA HIS A 122 -17.30 2.05 -18.90
C HIS A 122 -17.24 2.94 -17.66
N MET A 123 -18.41 3.38 -17.19
CA MET A 123 -18.58 4.18 -15.99
C MET A 123 -19.61 3.53 -15.07
N LYS A 124 -19.37 3.60 -13.77
CA LYS A 124 -20.31 3.26 -12.72
C LYS A 124 -20.36 4.42 -11.71
N ASN A 125 -21.49 4.59 -11.04
CA ASN A 125 -21.56 5.45 -9.86
C ASN A 125 -20.61 4.90 -8.77
N GLY A 126 -20.22 5.72 -7.79
CA GLY A 126 -19.28 5.29 -6.75
C GLY A 126 -19.72 4.04 -5.98
N MET A 127 -18.78 3.42 -5.25
CA MET A 127 -18.99 2.13 -4.59
C MET A 127 -20.12 2.15 -3.55
N HIS A 128 -20.30 3.26 -2.83
CA HIS A 128 -21.29 3.35 -1.76
C HIS A 128 -22.44 4.30 -2.11
N LYS A 129 -23.59 4.09 -1.46
CA LYS A 129 -24.72 5.02 -1.54
C LYS A 129 -24.27 6.38 -1.01
N GLY A 130 -24.11 7.36 -1.90
CA GLY A 130 -23.66 8.70 -1.57
C GLY A 130 -22.30 9.08 -2.14
N ASP A 131 -21.53 8.11 -2.66
CA ASP A 131 -20.28 8.41 -3.38
C ASP A 131 -20.59 9.11 -4.71
N LYS A 132 -20.21 10.39 -4.77
CA LYS A 132 -20.41 11.23 -5.96
C LYS A 132 -19.31 11.07 -7.00
N ILE A 133 -18.22 10.38 -6.67
CA ILE A 133 -17.09 10.18 -7.56
C ILE A 133 -17.36 8.96 -8.44
N PRO A 134 -17.50 9.13 -9.77
CA PRO A 134 -17.71 8.01 -10.67
C PRO A 134 -16.44 7.16 -10.79
N ILE A 135 -16.64 5.85 -10.96
CA ILE A 135 -15.57 4.91 -11.24
C ILE A 135 -15.54 4.64 -12.74
N PHE A 136 -14.34 4.65 -13.32
CA PHE A 136 -14.13 4.39 -14.74
C PHE A 136 -13.35 3.08 -14.94
N LYS A 137 -13.75 2.30 -15.95
CA LYS A 137 -13.07 1.08 -16.39
C LYS A 137 -12.80 1.17 -17.89
N GLY A 138 -11.53 1.24 -18.27
CA GLY A 138 -11.09 1.14 -19.66
C GLY A 138 -10.81 -0.31 -20.06
N GLU A 139 -11.35 -0.74 -21.20
CA GLU A 139 -11.14 -2.07 -21.76
C GLU A 139 -10.61 -1.97 -23.19
N ALA A 140 -9.58 -2.77 -23.49
CA ALA A 140 -8.99 -2.88 -24.81
C ALA A 140 -8.43 -4.28 -25.03
N ILE A 141 -8.45 -4.74 -26.28
CA ILE A 141 -7.80 -5.99 -26.69
C ILE A 141 -6.50 -5.66 -27.40
N LEU A 142 -5.37 -6.00 -26.78
CA LEU A 142 -4.04 -5.83 -27.34
C LEU A 142 -3.60 -7.15 -28.01
N GLN A 143 -3.73 -7.23 -29.32
CA GLN A 143 -3.41 -8.45 -30.08
C GLN A 143 -1.89 -8.61 -30.26
N GLY A 144 -1.41 -9.85 -30.23
CA GLY A 144 -0.01 -10.19 -30.51
C GLY A 144 0.96 -10.02 -29.34
N PHE A 145 0.48 -9.67 -28.14
CA PHE A 145 1.31 -9.49 -26.95
C PHE A 145 0.90 -10.44 -25.83
N SER A 146 1.87 -10.98 -25.10
CA SER A 146 1.61 -11.71 -23.87
C SER A 146 1.30 -10.73 -22.72
N PRO A 147 0.57 -11.16 -21.67
CA PRO A 147 0.36 -10.34 -20.48
C PRO A 147 1.68 -9.85 -19.86
N GLN A 148 2.71 -10.69 -19.86
CA GLN A 148 4.03 -10.33 -19.33
C GLN A 148 4.69 -9.20 -20.14
N ALA A 149 4.56 -9.22 -21.47
CA ALA A 149 5.09 -8.16 -22.32
C ALA A 149 4.38 -6.82 -22.06
N ILE A 150 3.07 -6.85 -21.84
CA ILE A 150 2.29 -5.65 -21.47
C ILE A 150 2.75 -5.13 -20.11
N PHE A 151 2.88 -6.01 -19.11
CA PHE A 151 3.29 -5.63 -17.76
C PHE A 151 4.67 -4.96 -17.73
N TYR A 152 5.61 -5.46 -18.52
CA TYR A 152 6.96 -4.87 -18.62
C TYR A 152 6.95 -3.41 -19.10
N VAL A 153 6.09 -3.09 -20.07
CA VAL A 153 5.99 -1.72 -20.63
C VAL A 153 5.38 -0.73 -19.63
N ILE A 154 4.56 -1.20 -18.68
CA ILE A 154 3.99 -0.33 -17.62
C ILE A 154 5.12 0.31 -16.78
N GLY A 155 6.22 -0.40 -16.55
CA GLY A 155 7.39 0.16 -15.85
C GLY A 155 8.19 1.20 -16.64
N MET A 156 7.88 1.38 -17.94
CA MET A 156 8.61 2.27 -18.87
C MET A 156 7.80 3.51 -19.25
N ARG A 157 6.88 3.97 -18.38
CA ARG A 157 5.96 5.10 -18.62
C ARG A 157 6.63 6.33 -19.23
N LYS A 158 7.85 6.68 -18.79
CA LYS A 158 8.61 7.83 -19.33
C LYS A 158 8.84 7.80 -20.85
N LEU A 159 8.77 6.62 -21.48
CA LEU A 159 8.97 6.47 -22.92
C LEU A 159 7.68 6.64 -23.74
N TRP A 160 6.51 6.43 -23.13
CA TRP A 160 5.26 6.30 -23.90
C TRP A 160 4.08 7.08 -23.32
N ASP A 161 4.08 7.40 -22.04
CA ASP A 161 3.01 8.16 -21.37
C ASP A 161 3.34 9.65 -21.43
N GLU A 162 2.73 10.35 -22.39
CA GLU A 162 2.96 11.79 -22.59
C GLU A 162 2.56 12.64 -21.38
N GLN A 163 1.65 12.15 -20.53
CA GLN A 163 1.18 12.86 -19.34
C GLN A 163 2.07 12.59 -18.12
N TYR A 164 2.89 11.55 -18.16
CA TYR A 164 3.83 11.23 -17.09
C TYR A 164 5.07 12.12 -17.17
N GLU A 165 5.40 12.82 -16.08
CA GLU A 165 6.63 13.63 -16.00
C GLU A 165 7.74 12.87 -15.28
N ASP A 166 7.44 12.40 -14.07
CA ASP A 166 8.41 11.73 -13.23
C ASP A 166 7.74 10.80 -12.23
N GLY A 167 8.50 9.88 -11.66
CA GLY A 167 8.04 9.08 -10.55
C GLY A 167 9.20 8.38 -9.89
N ASN A 168 9.17 8.35 -8.57
CA ASN A 168 10.30 7.90 -7.78
C ASN A 168 9.82 6.93 -6.71
N LEU A 169 10.64 5.91 -6.52
CA LEU A 169 10.51 4.98 -5.40
C LEU A 169 10.89 5.70 -4.11
N VAL A 170 9.96 5.72 -3.16
CA VAL A 170 10.21 6.22 -1.80
C VAL A 170 10.77 5.09 -0.95
N GLU A 171 10.08 3.94 -0.95
CA GLU A 171 10.42 2.79 -0.11
C GLU A 171 9.84 1.50 -0.71
N ASN A 172 10.59 0.40 -0.62
CA ASN A 172 10.05 -0.95 -0.82
C ASN A 172 9.57 -1.47 0.55
N LEU A 173 8.26 -1.64 0.71
CA LEU A 173 7.66 -2.05 1.98
C LEU A 173 7.74 -3.56 2.17
N ASN A 174 7.58 -4.32 1.09
CA ASN A 174 7.79 -5.77 1.01
C ASN A 174 8.00 -6.20 -0.47
N ASP A 175 7.96 -7.51 -0.76
CA ASP A 175 8.19 -8.07 -2.11
C ASP A 175 7.14 -7.66 -3.16
N THR A 176 5.95 -7.24 -2.73
CA THR A 176 4.80 -6.96 -3.63
C THR A 176 4.30 -5.52 -3.55
N THR A 177 4.80 -4.73 -2.60
CA THR A 177 4.27 -3.40 -2.28
C THR A 177 5.41 -2.41 -2.10
N SER A 178 5.33 -1.32 -2.86
CA SER A 178 6.24 -0.19 -2.78
C SER A 178 5.46 1.11 -2.65
N LEU A 179 6.03 2.08 -1.93
CA LEU A 179 5.54 3.44 -1.89
C LEU A 179 6.26 4.29 -2.94
N THR A 180 5.50 4.97 -3.80
CA THR A 180 6.01 5.83 -4.86
C THR A 180 5.32 7.19 -4.83
N TYR A 181 6.01 8.24 -5.27
CA TYR A 181 5.34 9.47 -5.70
C TYR A 181 5.47 9.61 -7.22
N GLU A 182 4.41 10.11 -7.85
CA GLU A 182 4.34 10.33 -9.30
C GLU A 182 3.95 11.79 -9.58
N ILE A 183 4.55 12.34 -10.63
CA ILE A 183 4.30 13.69 -11.13
C ILE A 183 3.70 13.56 -12.52
N MET A 184 2.52 14.16 -12.69
CA MET A 184 1.76 14.15 -13.94
C MET A 184 1.62 15.58 -14.46
N LYS A 185 1.60 15.75 -15.77
CA LYS A 185 1.29 17.02 -16.41
C LYS A 185 -0.13 17.44 -16.07
N PRO A 186 -0.40 18.75 -15.93
CA PRO A 186 -1.76 19.24 -15.79
C PRO A 186 -2.57 18.88 -17.03
N THR A 187 -3.69 18.18 -16.84
CA THR A 187 -4.66 17.97 -17.91
C THR A 187 -5.31 19.32 -18.22
N ALA A 188 -5.10 19.86 -19.42
CA ALA A 188 -5.78 21.07 -19.84
C ALA A 188 -7.30 20.84 -19.86
N THR A 189 -8.03 21.51 -18.97
CA THR A 189 -9.49 21.64 -19.08
C THR A 189 -9.78 22.49 -20.32
N SER A 190 -10.25 21.83 -21.38
CA SER A 190 -10.84 22.50 -22.56
C SER A 190 -12.28 22.88 -22.27
#